data_AF-A0A8W8JUL5-F1
#
_entry.id   AF-A0A8W8JUL5-F1
#
_cell.length_a   1.000
_cell.length_b   1.000
_cell.length_c   1.000
_cell.angle_alpha   90.00
_cell.angle_beta   90.00
_cell.angle_gamma   90.00
#
_symmetry.space_group_name_H-M   'P 1'
#
loop_
_entity.id
_entity.type
_entity.pdbx_description
1 polymer ?
#
loop_
_entity_poly.entity_id
_entity_poly.type
_entity_poly.pdbx_seq_one_letter_code
_entity_poly.pdbx_strand_id
1 'polypeptide(L)'
;MAAVKFVLSIIATVVFAVVMKKLATVWNVFRSPVIAVHAPGPCIRLEGAEGGSEDLTALPDGRVFISSGVISSEKGKILLMDFLDNTHKIKELQLQSDQNMSDAHYHGLSVWQDNEKGGLTLAVIMHRSSGEDTVEMFKFDEKKQILIHSKTVRDPLFYELNDLVLVSENQFYVTCSLKWSLLELFLHLRFGEVLFYDGSRVRVAAGGHIFANGINISPDHRHVYVAELLEKDILVYERQGDNSLVLKQTKYVDSGVDNIEVDPKSGDLWVGAHPRIGTLIYFMHREGQGAPSPSQVLKIKTEKGMLRDVIEVFLDDGGEIPASSVATVFKNRMVIGSVTSNPLLCDIKYSK
;
A
#
# COMPACT_ATOMS: atom_id res chain seq x y z
N MET A 1 -18.42 17.83 50.25
CA MET A 1 -19.03 16.56 49.76
C MET A 1 -19.70 16.72 48.38
N ALA A 2 -20.49 17.77 48.13
CA ALA A 2 -21.10 18.02 46.82
C ALA A 2 -20.07 18.26 45.69
N ALA A 3 -19.03 19.05 45.93
CA ALA A 3 -17.96 19.30 44.94
C ALA A 3 -17.21 18.02 44.54
N VAL A 4 -16.91 17.13 45.51
CA VAL A 4 -16.26 15.83 45.24
C VAL A 4 -17.17 14.92 44.41
N LYS A 5 -18.47 14.85 44.74
CA LYS A 5 -19.46 14.10 43.94
C LYS A 5 -19.58 14.64 42.51
N PHE A 6 -19.55 15.96 42.35
CA PHE A 6 -19.59 16.61 41.04
C PHE A 6 -18.35 16.29 40.20
N VAL A 7 -17.14 16.39 40.78
CA VAL A 7 -15.88 16.04 40.10
C VAL A 7 -15.84 14.55 39.72
N LEU A 8 -16.24 13.65 40.63
CA LEU A 8 -16.31 12.21 40.33
C LEU A 8 -17.31 11.90 39.22
N SER A 9 -18.45 12.61 39.18
CA SER A 9 -19.42 12.46 38.10
C SER A 9 -18.82 12.89 36.75
N ILE A 10 -18.10 14.01 36.69
CA ILE A 10 -17.42 14.45 35.46
C ILE A 10 -16.40 13.41 35.01
N ILE A 11 -15.56 12.92 35.93
CA ILE A 11 -14.57 11.88 35.61
C ILE A 11 -15.25 10.63 35.07
N ALA A 12 -16.31 10.15 35.73
CA ALA A 12 -17.04 8.97 35.28
C ALA A 12 -17.66 9.16 33.88
N THR A 13 -18.23 10.34 33.60
CA THR A 13 -18.77 10.67 32.28
C THR A 13 -17.69 10.70 31.21
N VAL A 14 -16.53 11.31 31.49
CA VAL A 14 -15.40 11.36 30.55
C VAL A 14 -14.87 9.94 30.28
N VAL A 15 -14.67 9.14 31.32
CA VAL A 15 -14.22 7.74 31.20
C VAL A 15 -15.23 6.93 30.38
N PHE A 16 -16.52 7.05 30.68
CA PHE A 16 -17.57 6.38 29.91
C PHE A 16 -17.56 6.78 28.44
N ALA A 17 -17.45 8.07 28.12
CA ALA A 17 -17.36 8.55 26.75
C ALA A 17 -16.14 8.00 26.02
N VAL A 18 -14.97 7.94 26.67
CA VAL A 18 -13.75 7.34 26.11
C VAL A 18 -13.93 5.86 25.85
N VAL A 19 -14.49 5.10 26.80
CA VAL A 19 -14.76 3.66 26.64
C VAL A 19 -15.74 3.41 25.49
N MET A 20 -16.84 4.15 25.43
CA MET A 20 -17.83 4.02 24.35
C MET A 20 -17.23 4.34 22.98
N LYS A 21 -16.37 5.37 22.90
CA LYS A 21 -15.62 5.68 21.67
C LYS A 21 -14.75 4.50 21.26
N LYS A 22 -13.99 3.90 22.19
CA LYS A 22 -13.14 2.74 21.89
C LYS A 22 -13.93 1.52 21.46
N LEU A 23 -15.06 1.23 22.11
CA LEU A 23 -15.96 0.14 21.71
C LEU A 23 -16.52 0.37 20.30
N ALA A 24 -16.89 1.61 19.95
CA ALA A 24 -17.35 1.95 18.61
C ALA A 24 -16.24 1.75 17.56
N THR A 25 -14.99 2.10 17.87
CA THR A 25 -13.88 1.87 16.92
C THR A 25 -13.60 0.38 16.73
N VAL A 26 -13.57 -0.41 17.81
CA VAL A 26 -13.45 -1.89 17.71
C VAL A 26 -14.61 -2.47 16.89
N TRP A 27 -15.84 -2.03 17.15
CA TRP A 27 -16.99 -2.44 16.35
C TRP A 27 -16.84 -2.11 14.86
N ASN A 28 -16.30 -0.93 14.51
CA ASN A 28 -16.07 -0.52 13.13
C ASN A 28 -15.00 -1.36 12.41
N VAL A 29 -14.03 -1.92 13.14
CA VAL A 29 -13.01 -2.84 12.61
C VAL A 29 -13.59 -4.24 12.39
N PHE A 30 -14.40 -4.73 13.32
CA PHE A 30 -14.94 -6.10 13.30
C PHE A 30 -16.36 -6.22 12.72
N ARG A 31 -16.97 -5.13 12.25
CA ARG A 31 -18.21 -5.22 11.48
C ARG A 31 -17.95 -6.00 10.18
N SER A 32 -18.91 -6.84 9.81
CA SER A 32 -18.83 -7.69 8.62
C SER A 32 -19.93 -7.31 7.64
N PRO A 33 -19.73 -6.29 6.78
CA PRO A 33 -20.69 -5.94 5.73
C PRO A 33 -20.96 -7.12 4.80
N VAL A 34 -22.13 -7.14 4.17
CA VAL A 34 -22.47 -8.12 3.13
C VAL A 34 -21.55 -7.89 1.92
N ILE A 35 -21.00 -8.97 1.37
CA ILE A 35 -20.16 -8.94 0.17
C ILE A 35 -21.04 -9.29 -1.03
N ALA A 36 -21.33 -8.30 -1.86
CA ALA A 36 -22.08 -8.49 -3.10
C ALA A 36 -21.07 -8.63 -4.25
N VAL A 37 -20.61 -9.85 -4.50
CA VAL A 37 -19.52 -10.12 -5.44
C VAL A 37 -19.79 -9.53 -6.82
N HIS A 38 -18.87 -8.74 -7.34
CA HIS A 38 -18.88 -8.21 -8.70
C HIS A 38 -17.47 -7.89 -9.20
N ALA A 39 -17.32 -7.87 -10.53
CA ALA A 39 -16.07 -7.58 -11.20
C ALA A 39 -16.32 -6.67 -12.42
N PRO A 40 -15.33 -5.90 -12.88
CA PRO A 40 -15.50 -4.97 -13.99
C PRO A 40 -15.58 -5.68 -15.36
N GLY A 41 -15.35 -6.99 -15.38
CA GLY A 41 -15.35 -7.85 -16.57
C GLY A 41 -14.77 -9.23 -16.22
N PRO A 42 -14.53 -10.09 -17.24
CA PRO A 42 -13.86 -11.36 -17.03
C PRO A 42 -12.48 -11.19 -16.40
N CYS A 43 -12.16 -12.06 -15.44
CA CYS A 43 -10.88 -12.08 -14.75
C CYS A 43 -10.20 -13.44 -14.91
N ILE A 44 -8.87 -13.45 -14.92
CA ILE A 44 -8.04 -14.66 -14.90
C ILE A 44 -6.96 -14.51 -13.83
N ARG A 45 -6.71 -15.58 -13.09
CA ARG A 45 -5.58 -15.64 -12.16
C ARG A 45 -4.30 -15.90 -12.94
N LEU A 46 -3.27 -15.10 -12.66
CA LEU A 46 -1.95 -15.30 -13.25
C LEU A 46 -1.13 -16.27 -12.40
N GLU A 47 -0.08 -16.85 -12.97
CA GLU A 47 0.86 -17.74 -12.27
C GLU A 47 2.26 -17.11 -12.27
N GLY A 48 3.13 -17.54 -11.33
CA GLY A 48 4.52 -17.08 -11.24
C GLY A 48 4.78 -15.97 -10.22
N ALA A 49 3.81 -15.67 -9.34
CA ALA A 49 3.95 -14.76 -8.21
C ALA A 49 3.59 -15.47 -6.89
N GLU A 50 4.00 -16.74 -6.77
CA GLU A 50 3.75 -17.54 -5.58
C GLU A 50 4.36 -16.87 -4.34
N GLY A 51 3.64 -16.86 -3.23
CA GLY A 51 4.04 -16.16 -2.01
C GLY A 51 3.55 -14.71 -1.90
N GLY A 52 2.71 -14.25 -2.83
CA GLY A 52 2.03 -12.96 -2.78
C GLY A 52 2.47 -12.00 -3.89
N SER A 53 1.61 -11.05 -4.19
CA SER A 53 1.80 -9.95 -5.13
C SER A 53 1.38 -8.65 -4.44
N GLU A 54 1.99 -8.38 -3.29
CA GLU A 54 1.47 -7.42 -2.31
C GLU A 54 1.46 -6.00 -2.86
N ASP A 55 2.50 -5.60 -3.58
CA ASP A 55 2.54 -4.32 -4.27
C ASP A 55 2.95 -4.48 -5.74
N LEU A 56 2.49 -3.54 -6.56
CA LEU A 56 2.78 -3.49 -7.98
C LEU A 56 2.66 -2.07 -8.51
N THR A 57 3.50 -1.73 -9.48
CA THR A 57 3.42 -0.44 -10.16
C THR A 57 3.55 -0.58 -11.67
N ALA A 58 2.64 0.08 -12.39
CA ALA A 58 2.61 0.05 -13.85
C ALA A 58 3.37 1.23 -14.47
N LEU A 59 4.17 0.94 -15.48
CA LEU A 59 4.77 1.93 -16.34
C LEU A 59 3.80 2.40 -17.44
N PRO A 60 4.01 3.63 -17.98
CA PRO A 60 3.20 4.15 -19.08
C PRO A 60 3.20 3.32 -20.37
N ASP A 61 4.14 2.36 -20.51
CA ASP A 61 4.23 1.45 -21.65
C ASP A 61 3.54 0.10 -21.44
N GLY A 62 3.05 -0.19 -20.22
CA GLY A 62 2.31 -1.40 -19.88
C GLY A 62 3.13 -2.46 -19.13
N ARG A 63 4.44 -2.24 -18.90
CA ARG A 63 5.22 -3.08 -17.99
C ARG A 63 4.78 -2.87 -16.55
N VAL A 64 4.75 -3.93 -15.74
CA VAL A 64 4.35 -3.90 -14.34
C VAL A 64 5.41 -4.60 -13.51
N PHE A 65 6.00 -3.88 -12.56
CA PHE A 65 6.86 -4.48 -11.54
C PHE A 65 6.00 -4.91 -10.36
N ILE A 66 6.31 -6.07 -9.78
CA ILE A 66 5.53 -6.68 -8.70
C ILE A 66 6.49 -7.13 -7.61
N SER A 67 6.21 -6.79 -6.34
CA SER A 67 6.89 -7.36 -5.18
C SER A 67 6.18 -8.61 -4.70
N SER A 68 6.95 -9.55 -4.15
CA SER A 68 6.43 -10.84 -3.71
C SER A 68 7.16 -11.32 -2.47
N GLY A 69 6.45 -12.14 -1.67
CA GLY A 69 7.01 -12.90 -0.56
C GLY A 69 7.07 -12.16 0.78
N VAL A 70 6.35 -11.05 0.95
CA VAL A 70 6.39 -10.25 2.20
C VAL A 70 6.09 -11.07 3.46
N ILE A 71 5.09 -11.96 3.42
CA ILE A 71 4.69 -12.82 4.54
C ILE A 71 4.87 -14.31 4.25
N SER A 72 5.47 -14.65 3.11
CA SER A 72 5.70 -16.03 2.72
C SER A 72 6.93 -16.59 3.43
N SER A 73 6.91 -17.91 3.68
CA SER A 73 8.14 -18.64 4.03
C SER A 73 9.07 -18.80 2.82
N GLU A 74 8.57 -18.55 1.62
CA GLU A 74 9.38 -18.49 0.40
C GLU A 74 10.16 -17.17 0.31
N LYS A 75 11.32 -17.23 -0.35
CA LYS A 75 12.14 -16.06 -0.61
C LYS A 75 11.36 -15.06 -1.48
N GLY A 76 11.39 -13.79 -1.09
CA GLY A 76 10.79 -12.72 -1.86
C GLY A 76 11.46 -12.52 -3.22
N LYS A 77 10.65 -12.11 -4.20
CA LYS A 77 11.06 -11.91 -5.59
C LYS A 77 10.56 -10.56 -6.10
N ILE A 78 11.30 -9.99 -7.05
CA ILE A 78 10.80 -8.91 -7.89
C ILE A 78 10.48 -9.48 -9.25
N LEU A 79 9.24 -9.26 -9.67
CA LEU A 79 8.69 -9.87 -10.86
C LEU A 79 8.35 -8.78 -11.88
N LEU A 80 8.27 -9.18 -13.14
CA LEU A 80 7.89 -8.34 -14.25
C LEU A 80 6.79 -9.01 -15.07
N MET A 81 5.74 -8.25 -15.31
CA MET A 81 4.65 -8.56 -16.23
C MET A 81 4.58 -7.47 -17.32
N ASP A 82 3.97 -7.79 -18.47
CA ASP A 82 3.61 -6.80 -19.48
C ASP A 82 2.14 -6.96 -19.86
N PHE A 83 1.33 -5.90 -19.74
CA PHE A 83 -0.06 -5.88 -20.17
C PHE A 83 -0.26 -6.17 -21.67
N LEU A 84 0.77 -5.91 -22.48
CA LEU A 84 0.79 -6.15 -23.92
C LEU A 84 1.20 -7.58 -24.28
N ASP A 85 1.75 -8.35 -23.33
CA ASP A 85 2.06 -9.76 -23.54
C ASP A 85 0.78 -10.61 -23.45
N ASN A 86 0.36 -11.15 -24.59
CA ASN A 86 -0.82 -12.02 -24.68
C ASN A 86 -0.61 -13.40 -24.03
N THR A 87 0.61 -13.76 -23.65
CA THR A 87 0.87 -14.99 -22.89
C THR A 87 0.73 -14.80 -21.38
N HIS A 88 0.56 -13.55 -20.93
CA HIS A 88 0.35 -13.17 -19.52
C HIS A 88 1.39 -13.73 -18.55
N LYS A 89 2.64 -13.91 -19.03
CA LYS A 89 3.69 -14.49 -18.22
C LYS A 89 4.24 -13.48 -17.23
N ILE A 90 4.41 -13.93 -15.99
CA ILE A 90 5.15 -13.23 -14.96
C ILE A 90 6.57 -13.80 -14.94
N LYS A 91 7.57 -12.92 -15.01
CA LYS A 91 8.99 -13.31 -15.03
C LYS A 91 9.68 -12.78 -13.77
N GLU A 92 10.39 -13.66 -13.07
CA GLU A 92 11.34 -13.26 -12.02
C GLU A 92 12.52 -12.49 -12.62
N LEU A 93 12.81 -11.31 -12.08
CA LEU A 93 13.97 -10.51 -12.44
C LEU A 93 15.19 -10.98 -11.65
N GLN A 94 16.28 -11.29 -12.37
CA GLN A 94 17.54 -11.60 -11.72
C GLN A 94 18.11 -10.34 -11.07
N LEU A 95 18.59 -10.49 -9.84
CA LEU A 95 19.22 -9.42 -9.08
C LEU A 95 20.74 -9.57 -9.17
N GLN A 96 21.41 -8.54 -9.66
CA GLN A 96 22.86 -8.41 -9.61
C GLN A 96 23.22 -7.50 -8.43
N SER A 97 23.78 -8.07 -7.37
CA SER A 97 24.07 -7.37 -6.11
C SER A 97 25.30 -7.94 -5.44
N ASP A 98 26.14 -7.06 -4.88
CA ASP A 98 27.24 -7.45 -3.98
C ASP A 98 26.77 -7.63 -2.53
N GLN A 99 25.55 -7.17 -2.20
CA GLN A 99 24.91 -7.36 -0.90
C GLN A 99 24.22 -8.71 -0.82
N ASN A 100 24.16 -9.27 0.39
CA ASN A 100 23.35 -10.46 0.64
C ASN A 100 21.86 -10.12 0.57
N MET A 101 21.18 -10.75 -0.39
CA MET A 101 19.73 -10.67 -0.62
C MET A 101 19.05 -12.04 -0.45
N SER A 102 19.68 -12.98 0.26
CA SER A 102 19.14 -14.33 0.44
C SER A 102 17.91 -14.36 1.36
N ASP A 103 17.84 -13.42 2.29
CA ASP A 103 16.80 -13.29 3.32
C ASP A 103 15.80 -12.16 3.02
N ALA A 104 15.65 -11.81 1.74
CA ALA A 104 14.80 -10.71 1.30
C ALA A 104 13.32 -11.09 1.32
N HIS A 105 12.53 -10.31 2.05
CA HIS A 105 11.08 -10.22 1.90
C HIS A 105 10.75 -8.83 1.35
N TYR A 106 10.28 -8.76 0.12
CA TYR A 106 9.99 -7.48 -0.55
C TYR A 106 8.55 -7.06 -0.30
N HIS A 107 8.35 -5.79 0.02
CA HIS A 107 7.07 -5.18 0.35
C HIS A 107 6.75 -4.08 -0.68
N GLY A 108 6.39 -2.86 -0.28
CA GLY A 108 6.11 -1.77 -1.22
C GLY A 108 7.28 -1.41 -2.14
N LEU A 109 6.95 -1.02 -3.38
CA LEU A 109 7.89 -0.65 -4.42
C LEU A 109 7.48 0.61 -5.17
N SER A 110 8.45 1.31 -5.75
CA SER A 110 8.19 2.43 -6.65
C SER A 110 9.21 2.47 -7.77
N VAL A 111 8.79 3.01 -8.91
CA VAL A 111 9.66 3.17 -10.09
C VAL A 111 9.74 4.63 -10.48
N TRP A 112 10.98 5.12 -10.65
CA TRP A 112 11.28 6.40 -11.26
C TRP A 112 11.78 6.22 -12.69
N GLN A 113 11.14 6.90 -13.63
CA GLN A 113 11.61 6.99 -15.02
C GLN A 113 12.29 8.33 -15.26
N ASP A 114 13.57 8.30 -15.63
CA ASP A 114 14.30 9.51 -16.03
C ASP A 114 13.86 9.91 -17.46
N ASN A 115 13.07 10.97 -17.56
CA ASN A 115 12.54 11.46 -18.84
C ASN A 115 13.61 12.13 -19.73
N GLU A 116 14.77 12.52 -19.17
CA GLU A 116 15.84 13.19 -19.92
C GLU A 116 16.89 12.20 -20.43
N LYS A 117 17.41 11.36 -19.53
CA LYS A 117 18.49 10.41 -19.84
C LYS A 117 17.98 9.04 -20.25
N GLY A 118 16.69 8.77 -20.01
CA GLY A 118 16.15 7.43 -20.06
C GLY A 118 16.63 6.57 -18.89
N GLY A 119 16.00 5.41 -18.75
CA GLY A 119 16.32 4.44 -17.70
C GLY A 119 15.35 4.48 -16.53
N LEU A 120 15.32 3.36 -15.81
CA LEU A 120 14.38 3.10 -14.73
C LEU A 120 15.16 2.82 -13.44
N THR A 121 14.75 3.51 -12.38
CA THR A 121 15.23 3.27 -11.02
C THR A 121 14.10 2.68 -10.22
N LEU A 122 14.34 1.57 -9.55
CA LEU A 122 13.39 0.95 -8.65
C LEU A 122 13.85 1.18 -7.23
N ALA A 123 12.93 1.52 -6.35
CA ALA A 123 13.12 1.49 -4.91
C ALA A 123 12.15 0.44 -4.36
N VAL A 124 12.67 -0.45 -3.51
CA VAL A 124 11.89 -1.56 -2.94
C VAL A 124 12.17 -1.66 -1.46
N ILE A 125 11.12 -1.77 -0.65
CA ILE A 125 11.23 -2.06 0.77
C ILE A 125 11.62 -3.53 0.93
N MET A 126 12.63 -3.78 1.77
CA MET A 126 13.08 -5.11 2.14
C MET A 126 13.04 -5.27 3.65
N HIS A 127 12.27 -6.25 4.12
CA HIS A 127 12.31 -6.73 5.49
C HIS A 127 13.37 -7.83 5.60
N ARG A 128 14.40 -7.61 6.42
CA ARG A 128 15.46 -8.59 6.65
C ARG A 128 15.07 -9.54 7.77
N SER A 129 15.56 -10.77 7.72
CA SER A 129 15.32 -11.75 8.81
C SER A 129 15.90 -11.32 10.16
N SER A 130 16.79 -10.31 10.18
CA SER A 130 17.29 -9.68 11.41
C SER A 130 16.28 -8.75 12.10
N GLY A 131 15.17 -8.41 11.43
CA GLY A 131 14.22 -7.38 11.84
C GLY A 131 14.60 -5.97 11.40
N GLU A 132 15.66 -5.80 10.58
CA GLU A 132 15.99 -4.53 9.96
C GLU A 132 15.14 -4.30 8.69
N ASP A 133 14.56 -3.12 8.58
CA ASP A 133 13.91 -2.66 7.36
C ASP A 133 14.87 -1.76 6.55
N THR A 134 14.99 -2.04 5.25
CA THR A 134 15.82 -1.26 4.34
C THR A 134 15.04 -0.85 3.09
N VAL A 135 15.50 0.21 2.43
CA VAL A 135 15.07 0.53 1.06
C VAL A 135 16.22 0.20 0.11
N GLU A 136 16.00 -0.77 -0.76
CA GLU A 136 16.96 -1.23 -1.77
C GLU A 136 16.68 -0.53 -3.10
N MET A 137 17.68 0.17 -3.62
CA MET A 137 17.62 0.93 -4.87
C MET A 137 18.28 0.14 -6.00
N PHE A 138 17.59 -0.04 -7.12
CA PHE A 138 18.08 -0.77 -8.29
C PHE A 138 18.00 0.06 -9.56
N LYS A 139 18.93 -0.19 -10.48
CA LYS A 139 18.83 0.22 -11.88
C LYS A 139 18.35 -0.95 -12.71
N PHE A 140 17.35 -0.74 -13.55
CA PHE A 140 16.85 -1.78 -14.44
C PHE A 140 17.58 -1.74 -15.79
N ASP A 141 18.24 -2.85 -16.15
CA ASP A 141 18.81 -3.05 -17.47
C ASP A 141 17.74 -3.66 -18.38
N GLU A 142 17.14 -2.84 -19.25
CA GLU A 142 16.06 -3.27 -20.13
C GLU A 142 16.46 -4.35 -21.13
N LYS A 143 17.73 -4.38 -21.57
CA LYS A 143 18.18 -5.35 -22.57
C LYS A 143 18.34 -6.73 -21.96
N LYS A 144 18.90 -6.79 -20.76
CA LYS A 144 19.12 -8.05 -20.03
C LYS A 144 17.93 -8.47 -19.19
N GLN A 145 17.01 -7.54 -18.89
CA GLN A 145 15.88 -7.74 -17.98
C GLN A 145 16.35 -8.19 -16.60
N ILE A 146 17.29 -7.43 -16.02
CA ILE A 146 17.86 -7.66 -14.69
C ILE A 146 17.82 -6.36 -13.87
N LEU A 147 17.83 -6.50 -12.55
CA LEU A 147 17.97 -5.40 -11.61
C LEU A 147 19.39 -5.35 -11.08
N ILE A 148 20.08 -4.24 -11.29
CA ILE A 148 21.43 -3.99 -10.81
C ILE A 148 21.30 -3.17 -9.53
N HIS A 149 21.68 -3.77 -8.39
CA HIS A 149 21.68 -3.07 -7.10
C HIS A 149 22.62 -1.86 -7.17
N SER A 150 22.14 -0.74 -6.67
CA SER A 150 22.87 0.53 -6.71
C SER A 150 23.14 1.08 -5.32
N LYS A 151 22.21 0.91 -4.38
CA LYS A 151 22.30 1.50 -3.04
C LYS A 151 21.34 0.81 -2.09
N THR A 152 21.77 0.64 -0.85
CA THR A 152 20.88 0.34 0.28
C THR A 152 20.74 1.60 1.14
N VAL A 153 19.51 2.01 1.42
CA VAL A 153 19.22 3.08 2.39
C VAL A 153 18.84 2.43 3.71
N ARG A 154 19.56 2.84 4.76
CA ARG A 154 19.33 2.47 6.17
C ARG A 154 19.24 3.75 6.97
N ASP A 155 18.34 3.79 7.94
CA ASP A 155 18.25 4.91 8.86
C ASP A 155 17.62 4.47 10.19
N PRO A 156 18.06 5.01 11.35
CA PRO A 156 17.45 4.71 12.64
C PRO A 156 15.96 5.07 12.76
N LEU A 157 15.44 5.91 11.86
CA LEU A 157 14.01 6.22 11.80
C LEU A 157 13.18 5.12 11.11
N PHE A 158 13.80 4.14 10.44
CA PHE A 158 13.06 3.07 9.78
C PHE A 158 12.56 2.03 10.79
N TYR A 159 11.26 1.78 10.76
CA TYR A 159 10.56 0.74 11.49
C TYR A 159 9.27 0.40 10.74
N GLU A 160 8.95 -0.89 10.63
CA GLU A 160 7.74 -1.42 9.98
C GLU A 160 7.39 -0.63 8.70
N LEU A 161 8.37 -0.50 7.80
CA LEU A 161 8.20 0.18 6.52
C LEU A 161 7.12 -0.55 5.71
N ASN A 162 6.19 0.19 5.10
CA ASN A 162 5.08 -0.43 4.39
C ASN A 162 5.15 -0.16 2.88
N ASP A 163 5.08 1.11 2.49
CA ASP A 163 5.13 1.51 1.10
C ASP A 163 5.95 2.79 0.90
N LEU A 164 6.40 3.04 -0.34
CA LEU A 164 7.18 4.22 -0.70
C LEU A 164 6.81 4.77 -2.08
N VAL A 165 7.08 6.05 -2.28
CA VAL A 165 6.97 6.68 -3.60
C VAL A 165 8.22 7.50 -3.92
N LEU A 166 8.86 7.18 -5.05
CA LEU A 166 9.96 7.96 -5.59
C LEU A 166 9.45 9.30 -6.13
N VAL A 167 10.11 10.39 -5.74
CA VAL A 167 9.84 11.74 -6.27
C VAL A 167 11.01 12.29 -7.10
N SER A 168 12.12 11.56 -7.11
CA SER A 168 13.22 11.67 -8.06
C SER A 168 14.02 10.36 -8.07
N GLU A 169 15.09 10.29 -8.86
CA GLU A 169 16.00 9.14 -8.94
C GLU A 169 16.58 8.68 -7.58
N ASN A 170 16.69 9.57 -6.59
CA ASN A 170 17.30 9.27 -5.28
C ASN A 170 16.57 9.97 -4.11
N GLN A 171 15.29 10.31 -4.27
CA GLN A 171 14.47 10.88 -3.20
C GLN A 171 13.12 10.20 -3.17
N PHE A 172 12.62 9.90 -1.98
CA PHE A 172 11.33 9.23 -1.79
C PHE A 172 10.67 9.62 -0.48
N TYR A 173 9.36 9.45 -0.43
CA TYR A 173 8.61 9.31 0.81
C TYR A 173 8.41 7.83 1.12
N VAL A 174 8.35 7.47 2.39
CA VAL A 174 8.09 6.10 2.85
C VAL A 174 7.20 6.11 4.09
N THR A 175 6.27 5.18 4.20
CA THR A 175 5.38 5.03 5.35
C THR A 175 5.93 4.05 6.37
N CYS A 176 5.72 4.35 7.65
CA CYS A 176 5.96 3.47 8.78
C CYS A 176 4.62 3.11 9.44
N SER A 177 4.28 1.82 9.46
CA SER A 177 2.96 1.33 9.88
C SER A 177 2.75 1.41 11.39
N LEU A 178 3.54 0.65 12.16
CA LEU A 178 3.37 0.43 13.61
C LEU A 178 4.71 0.58 14.32
N LYS A 179 4.77 1.38 15.39
CA LYS A 179 6.04 1.66 16.07
C LYS A 179 6.40 0.66 17.16
N TRP A 180 5.38 0.07 17.79
CA TRP A 180 5.59 -0.77 18.98
C TRP A 180 5.09 -2.20 18.80
N SER A 181 3.79 -2.36 18.53
CA SER A 181 3.13 -3.67 18.45
C SER A 181 1.69 -3.53 17.99
N LEU A 182 1.02 -4.66 17.80
CA LEU A 182 -0.44 -4.73 17.62
C LEU A 182 -1.25 -4.10 18.77
N LEU A 183 -0.65 -3.85 19.94
CA LEU A 183 -1.31 -3.08 21.01
C LEU A 183 -1.59 -1.63 20.57
N GLU A 184 -0.76 -1.07 19.68
CA GLU A 184 -0.97 0.23 19.07
C GLU A 184 -2.29 0.28 18.31
N LEU A 185 -2.58 -0.77 17.53
CA LEU A 185 -3.85 -1.00 16.84
C LEU A 185 -5.01 -1.11 17.84
N PHE A 186 -4.90 -1.94 18.88
CA PHE A 186 -5.98 -2.09 19.87
C PHE A 186 -6.28 -0.77 20.60
N LEU A 187 -5.25 -0.04 21.00
CA LEU A 187 -5.36 1.24 21.67
C LEU A 187 -5.67 2.40 20.72
N HIS A 188 -5.69 2.18 19.40
CA HIS A 188 -5.86 3.19 18.36
C HIS A 188 -4.94 4.40 18.60
N LEU A 189 -3.65 4.13 18.78
CA LEU A 189 -2.62 5.15 18.92
C LEU A 189 -2.12 5.55 17.53
N ARG A 190 -1.77 6.83 17.37
CA ARG A 190 -1.33 7.37 16.08
C ARG A 190 0.18 7.54 16.02
N PHE A 191 0.94 6.45 16.05
CA PHE A 191 2.42 6.53 15.99
C PHE A 191 2.99 6.23 14.61
N GLY A 192 2.16 5.93 13.61
CA GLY A 192 2.59 5.85 12.23
C GLY A 192 3.11 7.21 11.74
N GLU A 193 4.11 7.15 10.86
CA GLU A 193 4.82 8.31 10.33
C GLU A 193 4.99 8.17 8.81
N VAL A 194 5.07 9.30 8.12
CA VAL A 194 5.60 9.38 6.75
C VAL A 194 6.98 10.02 6.86
N LEU A 195 7.99 9.31 6.39
CA LEU A 195 9.37 9.78 6.34
C LEU A 195 9.70 10.27 4.94
N PHE A 196 10.68 11.17 4.83
CA PHE A 196 11.24 11.65 3.57
C PHE A 196 12.75 11.42 3.56
N TYR A 197 13.24 10.78 2.51
CA TYR A 197 14.65 10.63 2.21
C TYR A 197 15.08 11.66 1.15
N ASP A 198 16.01 12.55 1.50
CA ASP A 198 16.47 13.64 0.63
C ASP A 198 17.60 13.24 -0.35
N GLY A 199 17.99 11.97 -0.34
CA GLY A 199 19.15 11.45 -1.07
C GLY A 199 20.39 11.25 -0.21
N SER A 200 20.36 11.77 1.02
CA SER A 200 21.42 11.68 2.02
C SER A 200 20.93 11.29 3.42
N ARG A 201 19.82 11.88 3.89
CA ARG A 201 19.28 11.74 5.25
C ARG A 201 17.79 11.49 5.21
N VAL A 202 17.29 10.80 6.24
CA VAL A 202 15.86 10.61 6.48
C VAL A 202 15.38 11.61 7.53
N ARG A 203 14.16 12.12 7.36
CA ARG A 203 13.45 12.93 8.36
C ARG A 203 11.96 12.65 8.32
N VAL A 204 11.26 12.96 9.40
CA VAL A 204 9.78 12.92 9.42
C VAL A 204 9.23 14.02 8.49
N ALA A 205 8.27 13.65 7.65
CA ALA A 205 7.57 14.54 6.73
C ALA A 205 6.12 14.81 7.17
N ALA A 206 5.46 13.80 7.71
CA ALA A 206 4.20 13.88 8.44
C ALA A 206 4.18 12.80 9.55
N GLY A 207 3.44 13.04 10.62
CA GLY A 207 3.29 12.08 11.72
C GLY A 207 1.87 12.10 12.26
N GLY A 208 1.58 11.16 13.17
CA GLY A 208 0.24 11.05 13.75
C GLY A 208 -0.71 10.18 12.94
N HIS A 209 -0.18 9.12 12.33
CA HIS A 209 -0.97 8.19 11.53
C HIS A 209 -1.39 6.94 12.31
N ILE A 210 -2.55 6.38 11.97
CA ILE A 210 -2.94 5.03 12.43
C ILE A 210 -2.72 4.07 11.28
N PHE A 211 -1.69 3.21 11.38
CA PHE A 211 -1.34 2.21 10.38
C PHE A 211 -1.18 2.85 8.99
N ALA A 212 -0.19 3.73 8.86
CA ALA A 212 0.14 4.34 7.57
C ALA A 212 0.62 3.26 6.62
N ASN A 213 -0.08 3.09 5.51
CA ASN A 213 0.10 1.98 4.59
C ASN A 213 0.56 2.51 3.22
N GLY A 214 -0.23 2.33 2.16
CA GLY A 214 0.05 2.81 0.82
C GLY A 214 0.35 4.30 0.72
N ILE A 215 1.31 4.66 -0.14
CA ILE A 215 1.69 6.05 -0.40
C ILE A 215 1.97 6.29 -1.88
N ASN A 216 1.40 7.36 -2.44
CA ASN A 216 1.70 7.74 -3.83
C ASN A 216 1.62 9.26 -4.02
N ILE A 217 1.92 9.74 -5.23
CA ILE A 217 2.00 11.17 -5.53
C ILE A 217 1.17 11.54 -6.77
N SER A 218 0.58 12.73 -6.76
CA SER A 218 -0.14 13.28 -7.90
C SER A 218 0.81 13.48 -9.10
N PRO A 219 0.31 13.41 -10.36
CA PRO A 219 1.16 13.56 -11.55
C PRO A 219 1.91 14.91 -11.64
N ASP A 220 1.40 15.95 -11.00
CA ASP A 220 2.04 17.28 -10.91
C ASP A 220 3.01 17.42 -9.72
N HIS A 221 3.21 16.35 -8.94
CA HIS A 221 4.08 16.24 -7.77
C HIS A 221 3.76 17.22 -6.63
N ARG A 222 2.54 17.76 -6.58
CA ARG A 222 2.10 18.70 -5.54
C ARG A 222 1.37 18.04 -4.38
N HIS A 223 0.78 16.86 -4.58
CA HIS A 223 0.00 16.18 -3.55
C HIS A 223 0.53 14.77 -3.31
N VAL A 224 0.69 14.41 -2.04
CA VAL A 224 1.03 13.06 -1.60
C VAL A 224 -0.22 12.43 -0.98
N TYR A 225 -0.56 11.22 -1.38
CA TYR A 225 -1.67 10.44 -0.88
C TYR A 225 -1.16 9.39 0.09
N VAL A 226 -1.80 9.23 1.24
CA VAL A 226 -1.43 8.22 2.25
C VAL A 226 -2.68 7.47 2.69
N ALA A 227 -2.65 6.14 2.66
CA ALA A 227 -3.69 5.28 3.19
C ALA A 227 -3.53 5.09 4.70
N GLU A 228 -4.64 5.22 5.45
CA GLU A 228 -4.75 4.77 6.84
C GLU A 228 -5.71 3.58 6.90
N LEU A 229 -5.16 2.36 6.88
CA LEU A 229 -5.92 1.12 6.73
C LEU A 229 -7.02 0.98 7.78
N LEU A 230 -6.73 1.30 9.05
CA LEU A 230 -7.67 1.09 10.15
C LEU A 230 -8.73 2.19 10.25
N GLU A 231 -8.39 3.42 9.87
CA GLU A 231 -9.32 4.54 9.85
C GLU A 231 -10.21 4.53 8.61
N LYS A 232 -9.86 3.73 7.58
CA LYS A 232 -10.54 3.64 6.29
C LYS A 232 -10.52 4.98 5.55
N ASP A 233 -9.41 5.68 5.72
CA ASP A 233 -9.20 7.04 5.27
C ASP A 233 -8.05 7.08 4.26
N ILE A 234 -8.20 7.92 3.23
CA ILE A 234 -7.08 8.37 2.41
C ILE A 234 -6.86 9.85 2.67
N LEU A 235 -5.61 10.18 3.00
CA LEU A 235 -5.18 11.52 3.36
C LEU A 235 -4.48 12.15 2.17
N VAL A 236 -4.83 13.40 1.88
CA VAL A 236 -4.18 14.22 0.86
C VAL A 236 -3.31 15.27 1.55
N TYR A 237 -2.02 15.20 1.30
CA TYR A 237 -1.04 16.17 1.78
C TYR A 237 -0.58 17.08 0.65
N GLU A 238 -0.51 18.39 0.89
CA GLU A 238 0.23 19.30 0.02
C GLU A 238 1.72 19.22 0.33
N ARG A 239 2.51 18.94 -0.70
CA ARG A 239 3.97 18.90 -0.63
C ARG A 239 4.54 20.31 -0.64
N GLN A 240 5.23 20.67 0.43
CA GLN A 240 5.87 21.97 0.59
C GLN A 240 7.23 22.02 -0.12
N GLY A 241 7.78 23.23 -0.29
CA GLY A 241 9.06 23.43 -0.98
C GLY A 241 10.26 22.76 -0.30
N ASP A 242 10.17 22.48 1.01
CA ASP A 242 11.18 21.75 1.78
C ASP A 242 10.92 20.23 1.83
N ASN A 243 9.87 19.73 1.15
CA ASN A 243 9.34 18.36 1.22
C ASN A 243 8.67 17.98 2.55
N SER A 244 8.27 18.94 3.38
CA SER A 244 7.31 18.66 4.45
C SER A 244 5.90 18.48 3.86
N LEU A 245 5.02 17.80 4.60
CA LEU A 245 3.68 17.47 4.14
C LEU A 245 2.63 18.16 5.03
N VAL A 246 1.72 18.91 4.41
CA VAL A 246 0.63 19.60 5.11
C VAL A 246 -0.71 18.98 4.72
N LEU A 247 -1.43 18.41 5.69
CA LEU A 247 -2.72 17.77 5.46
C LEU A 247 -3.74 18.77 4.89
N LYS A 248 -4.42 18.39 3.80
CA LYS A 248 -5.47 19.19 3.13
C LYS A 248 -6.83 18.54 3.13
N GLN A 249 -6.88 17.21 3.05
CA GLN A 249 -8.13 16.47 3.02
C GLN A 249 -7.94 15.09 3.64
N THR A 250 -8.98 14.65 4.34
CA THR A 250 -9.17 13.26 4.73
C THR A 250 -10.43 12.77 4.03
N LYS A 251 -10.37 11.62 3.35
CA LYS A 251 -11.49 11.02 2.65
C LYS A 251 -11.74 9.62 3.20
N TYR A 252 -12.84 9.47 3.93
CA TYR A 252 -13.36 8.18 4.37
C TYR A 252 -13.97 7.40 3.19
N VAL A 253 -13.64 6.11 3.09
CA VAL A 253 -14.09 5.24 1.98
C VAL A 253 -14.79 3.96 2.43
N ASP A 254 -15.05 3.81 3.73
CA ASP A 254 -15.77 2.69 4.34
C ASP A 254 -15.14 1.29 4.16
N SER A 255 -13.87 1.23 3.77
CA SER A 255 -13.07 0.00 3.63
C SER A 255 -11.63 0.22 4.05
N GLY A 256 -10.96 -0.82 4.55
CA GLY A 256 -9.56 -0.69 4.98
C GLY A 256 -8.65 -0.57 3.77
N VAL A 257 -8.21 0.66 3.47
CA VAL A 257 -7.38 0.95 2.29
C VAL A 257 -5.94 0.51 2.51
N ASP A 258 -5.36 -0.08 1.47
CA ASP A 258 -4.00 -0.63 1.45
C ASP A 258 -3.16 0.21 0.45
N ASN A 259 -2.49 -0.40 -0.54
CA ASN A 259 -1.64 0.31 -1.49
C ASN A 259 -2.42 1.18 -2.50
N ILE A 260 -1.80 2.28 -2.91
CA ILE A 260 -2.37 3.31 -3.79
C ILE A 260 -1.55 3.39 -5.08
N GLU A 261 -2.21 3.17 -6.21
CA GLU A 261 -1.66 3.45 -7.55
C GLU A 261 -2.34 4.70 -8.14
N VAL A 262 -1.58 5.50 -8.89
CA VAL A 262 -2.08 6.73 -9.51
C VAL A 262 -2.04 6.59 -11.03
N ASP A 263 -3.18 6.74 -11.70
CA ASP A 263 -3.20 6.79 -13.17
C ASP A 263 -2.49 8.07 -13.63
N PRO A 264 -1.36 7.98 -14.36
CA PRO A 264 -0.59 9.15 -14.75
C PRO A 264 -1.35 10.08 -15.70
N LYS A 265 -2.42 9.60 -16.36
CA LYS A 265 -3.21 10.41 -17.31
C LYS A 265 -4.31 11.21 -16.63
N SER A 266 -5.12 10.57 -15.78
CA SER A 266 -6.24 11.24 -15.10
C SER A 266 -5.87 11.80 -13.72
N GLY A 267 -4.86 11.23 -13.07
CA GLY A 267 -4.58 11.43 -11.66
C GLY A 267 -5.56 10.69 -10.74
N ASP A 268 -6.48 9.87 -11.27
CA ASP A 268 -7.37 9.03 -10.46
C ASP A 268 -6.56 7.98 -9.70
N LEU A 269 -6.97 7.67 -8.47
CA LEU A 269 -6.35 6.63 -7.65
C LEU A 269 -7.02 5.29 -7.92
N TRP A 270 -6.23 4.23 -7.87
CA TRP A 270 -6.66 2.84 -7.83
C TRP A 270 -6.10 2.21 -6.56
N VAL A 271 -6.99 1.72 -5.71
CA VAL A 271 -6.66 1.37 -4.33
C VAL A 271 -7.14 -0.04 -4.05
N GLY A 272 -6.23 -0.91 -3.60
CA GLY A 272 -6.60 -2.19 -3.01
C GLY A 272 -7.18 -1.97 -1.61
N ALA A 273 -8.23 -2.72 -1.26
CA ALA A 273 -8.92 -2.49 -0.01
C ALA A 273 -9.52 -3.76 0.61
N HIS A 274 -9.75 -3.67 1.92
CA HIS A 274 -10.17 -4.75 2.81
C HIS A 274 -11.54 -4.41 3.43
N PRO A 275 -12.65 -4.86 2.83
CA PRO A 275 -14.00 -4.49 3.29
C PRO A 275 -14.35 -5.14 4.65
N ARG A 276 -13.57 -6.13 5.10
CA ARG A 276 -13.68 -6.76 6.42
C ARG A 276 -12.32 -6.85 7.11
N ILE A 277 -11.86 -5.75 7.70
CA ILE A 277 -10.55 -5.65 8.40
C ILE A 277 -10.38 -6.75 9.46
N GLY A 278 -11.42 -7.06 10.24
CA GLY A 278 -11.34 -8.16 11.23
C GLY A 278 -11.05 -9.53 10.59
N THR A 279 -11.59 -9.81 9.40
CA THR A 279 -11.30 -11.03 8.65
C THR A 279 -9.89 -11.01 8.09
N LEU A 280 -9.42 -9.85 7.58
CA LEU A 280 -8.03 -9.67 7.15
C LEU A 280 -7.06 -9.98 8.29
N ILE A 281 -7.23 -9.36 9.47
CA ILE A 281 -6.34 -9.58 10.62
C ILE A 281 -6.26 -11.08 10.97
N TYR A 282 -7.41 -11.76 11.00
CA TYR A 282 -7.45 -13.19 11.26
C TYR A 282 -6.73 -14.01 10.17
N PHE A 283 -6.96 -13.68 8.90
CA PHE A 283 -6.34 -14.35 7.76
C PHE A 283 -4.82 -14.17 7.75
N MET A 284 -4.33 -12.96 8.02
CA MET A 284 -2.91 -12.61 8.11
C MET A 284 -2.23 -13.27 9.30
N HIS A 285 -2.88 -13.32 10.46
CA HIS A 285 -2.36 -14.04 11.63
C HIS A 285 -2.17 -15.54 11.37
N ARG A 286 -2.88 -16.09 10.40
CA ARG A 286 -2.78 -17.49 9.97
C ARG A 286 -1.92 -17.66 8.71
N GLU A 287 -1.13 -16.66 8.34
CA GLU A 287 -0.25 -16.71 7.17
C GLU A 287 -1.02 -17.08 5.88
N GLY A 288 -2.22 -16.52 5.72
CA GLY A 288 -3.08 -16.80 4.56
C GLY A 288 -3.81 -18.15 4.60
N GLN A 289 -3.79 -18.85 5.75
CA GLN A 289 -4.50 -20.12 5.91
C GLN A 289 -5.89 -19.94 6.54
N GLY A 290 -6.87 -20.71 6.05
CA GLY A 290 -8.22 -20.75 6.60
C GLY A 290 -9.24 -20.05 5.71
N ALA A 291 -10.23 -19.39 6.32
CA ALA A 291 -11.25 -18.67 5.57
C ALA A 291 -10.61 -17.45 4.87
N PRO A 292 -10.81 -17.30 3.54
CA PRO A 292 -10.17 -16.22 2.80
C PRO A 292 -10.68 -14.85 3.24
N SER A 293 -9.82 -13.84 3.18
CA SER A 293 -10.23 -12.45 3.37
C SER A 293 -10.88 -11.92 2.09
N PRO A 294 -12.05 -11.26 2.18
CA PRO A 294 -12.62 -10.53 1.06
C PRO A 294 -11.68 -9.48 0.50
N SER A 295 -11.90 -9.14 -0.76
CA SER A 295 -11.08 -8.23 -1.56
C SER A 295 -11.94 -7.17 -2.22
N GLN A 296 -11.38 -5.97 -2.40
CA GLN A 296 -12.06 -4.85 -3.01
C GLN A 296 -11.06 -3.98 -3.75
N VAL A 297 -11.49 -3.42 -4.89
CA VAL A 297 -10.74 -2.35 -5.57
C VAL A 297 -11.61 -1.11 -5.66
N LEU A 298 -11.06 0.00 -5.18
CA LEU A 298 -11.68 1.32 -5.24
C LEU A 298 -10.96 2.18 -6.27
N LYS A 299 -11.72 2.76 -7.20
CA LYS A 299 -11.28 3.87 -8.03
C LYS A 299 -11.72 5.17 -7.40
N ILE A 300 -10.81 6.10 -7.17
CA ILE A 300 -11.12 7.39 -6.56
C ILE A 300 -10.79 8.49 -7.56
N LYS A 301 -11.84 9.22 -7.95
CA LYS A 301 -11.72 10.35 -8.86
C LYS A 301 -10.94 11.49 -8.22
N THR A 302 -10.08 12.14 -8.99
CA THR A 302 -9.40 13.34 -8.52
C THR A 302 -9.67 14.57 -9.37
N GLU A 303 -9.56 15.72 -8.72
CA GLU A 303 -9.58 17.01 -9.38
C GLU A 303 -8.53 17.91 -8.73
N LYS A 304 -7.52 18.32 -9.50
CA LYS A 304 -6.39 19.14 -9.00
C LYS A 304 -5.71 18.53 -7.77
N GLY A 305 -5.58 17.20 -7.73
CA GLY A 305 -4.98 16.46 -6.62
C GLY A 305 -5.88 16.23 -5.41
N MET A 306 -7.13 16.69 -5.43
CA MET A 306 -8.10 16.46 -4.35
C MET A 306 -9.04 15.29 -4.70
N LEU A 307 -9.41 14.50 -3.70
CA LEU A 307 -10.27 13.33 -3.84
C LEU A 307 -11.74 13.73 -3.97
N ARG A 308 -12.44 13.11 -4.93
CA ARG A 308 -13.85 13.35 -5.26
C ARG A 308 -14.68 12.10 -5.00
N ASP A 309 -15.14 11.44 -6.07
CA ASP A 309 -16.02 10.28 -6.01
C ASP A 309 -15.23 9.01 -5.77
N VAL A 310 -15.82 8.10 -5.02
CA VAL A 310 -15.29 6.76 -4.77
C VAL A 310 -16.18 5.77 -5.52
N ILE A 311 -15.57 4.96 -6.37
CA ILE A 311 -16.24 3.99 -7.22
C ILE A 311 -15.68 2.62 -6.85
N GLU A 312 -16.53 1.73 -6.37
CA GLU A 312 -16.16 0.32 -6.19
C GLU A 312 -16.15 -0.36 -7.56
N VAL A 313 -14.99 -0.85 -7.98
CA VAL A 313 -14.77 -1.45 -9.31
C VAL A 313 -14.76 -2.97 -9.25
N PHE A 314 -14.35 -3.52 -8.11
CA PHE A 314 -14.26 -4.95 -7.87
C PHE A 314 -14.58 -5.21 -6.41
N LEU A 315 -15.34 -6.28 -6.14
CA LEU A 315 -15.63 -6.78 -4.81
C LEU A 315 -15.72 -8.31 -4.88
N ASP A 316 -14.90 -9.01 -4.11
CA ASP A 316 -14.84 -10.46 -4.06
C ASP A 316 -14.90 -10.94 -2.60
N ASP A 317 -15.44 -12.13 -2.38
CA ASP A 317 -15.51 -12.74 -1.04
C ASP A 317 -14.22 -13.44 -0.62
N GLY A 318 -13.19 -13.38 -1.49
CA GLY A 318 -11.89 -13.99 -1.33
C GLY A 318 -11.72 -15.29 -2.12
N GLY A 319 -12.75 -15.74 -2.86
CA GLY A 319 -12.69 -16.92 -3.70
C GLY A 319 -11.80 -16.75 -4.94
N GLU A 320 -11.89 -15.60 -5.62
CA GLU A 320 -11.10 -15.28 -6.81
C GLU A 320 -9.73 -14.71 -6.44
N ILE A 321 -9.69 -13.82 -5.46
CA ILE A 321 -8.44 -13.28 -4.91
C ILE A 321 -8.65 -12.90 -3.45
N PRO A 322 -7.95 -13.51 -2.49
CA PRO A 322 -8.05 -13.11 -1.09
C PRO A 322 -7.16 -11.89 -0.78
N ALA A 323 -7.60 -11.04 0.16
CA ALA A 323 -6.79 -9.93 0.70
C ALA A 323 -6.11 -9.06 -0.38
N SER A 324 -6.88 -8.49 -1.32
CA SER A 324 -6.35 -7.59 -2.34
C SER A 324 -5.71 -6.37 -1.70
N SER A 325 -4.44 -6.11 -2.04
CA SER A 325 -3.64 -5.03 -1.47
C SER A 325 -3.40 -3.88 -2.43
N VAL A 326 -3.42 -4.14 -3.73
CA VAL A 326 -3.09 -3.14 -4.75
C VAL A 326 -3.88 -3.38 -6.03
N ALA A 327 -4.13 -2.34 -6.82
CA ALA A 327 -4.60 -2.50 -8.18
C ALA A 327 -4.06 -1.40 -9.08
N THR A 328 -3.61 -1.76 -10.28
CA THR A 328 -3.17 -0.80 -11.29
C THR A 328 -3.88 -1.07 -12.62
N VAL A 329 -3.94 -0.07 -13.49
CA VAL A 329 -4.64 -0.17 -14.77
C VAL A 329 -3.78 0.23 -15.94
N PHE A 330 -3.99 -0.46 -17.05
CA PHE A 330 -3.44 -0.08 -18.33
C PHE A 330 -4.47 -0.31 -19.43
N LYS A 331 -4.83 0.77 -20.13
CA LYS A 331 -5.93 0.77 -21.12
C LYS A 331 -7.23 0.26 -20.48
N ASN A 332 -7.78 -0.84 -20.99
CA ASN A 332 -9.03 -1.43 -20.51
C ASN A 332 -8.78 -2.72 -19.72
N ARG A 333 -7.63 -2.81 -19.04
CA ARG A 333 -7.29 -3.95 -18.18
C ARG A 333 -6.81 -3.46 -16.82
N MET A 334 -7.06 -4.27 -15.81
CA MET A 334 -6.68 -4.04 -14.43
C MET A 334 -5.96 -5.28 -13.91
N VAL A 335 -4.84 -5.08 -13.22
CA VAL A 335 -4.19 -6.14 -12.44
C VAL A 335 -4.44 -5.82 -10.97
N ILE A 336 -4.91 -6.82 -10.22
CA ILE A 336 -5.13 -6.76 -8.78
C ILE A 336 -4.08 -7.64 -8.11
N GLY A 337 -3.31 -7.07 -7.19
CA GLY A 337 -2.36 -7.79 -6.34
C GLY A 337 -2.99 -8.22 -5.02
N SER A 338 -2.31 -9.12 -4.32
CA SER A 338 -2.74 -9.66 -3.03
C SER A 338 -1.55 -9.86 -2.12
N VAL A 339 -1.76 -9.65 -0.81
CA VAL A 339 -0.73 -9.92 0.21
C VAL A 339 -0.25 -11.38 0.20
N THR A 340 -1.08 -12.33 -0.23
CA THR A 340 -0.82 -13.78 -0.10
C THR A 340 -0.88 -14.56 -1.40
N SER A 341 -1.56 -14.05 -2.43
CA SER A 341 -1.83 -14.81 -3.64
C SER A 341 -1.19 -14.23 -4.89
N ASN A 342 -1.19 -15.04 -5.94
CA ASN A 342 -0.96 -14.57 -7.30
C ASN A 342 -1.95 -13.45 -7.70
N PRO A 343 -1.56 -12.57 -8.64
CA PRO A 343 -2.40 -11.48 -9.08
C PRO A 343 -3.53 -11.94 -9.99
N LEU A 344 -4.58 -11.12 -10.05
CA LEU A 344 -5.75 -11.31 -10.90
C LEU A 344 -5.78 -10.26 -12.02
N LEU A 345 -5.82 -10.69 -13.27
CA LEU A 345 -5.95 -9.82 -14.45
C LEU A 345 -7.41 -9.78 -14.90
N CYS A 346 -8.01 -8.59 -14.91
CA CYS A 346 -9.40 -8.37 -15.30
C CYS A 346 -9.50 -7.44 -16.51
N ASP A 347 -10.43 -7.74 -17.42
CA ASP A 347 -10.89 -6.77 -18.41
C ASP A 347 -11.81 -5.72 -17.74
N ILE A 348 -11.69 -4.45 -18.15
CA ILE A 348 -12.57 -3.36 -17.73
C ILE A 348 -13.60 -3.10 -18.83
N LYS A 349 -14.84 -3.51 -18.59
CA LYS A 349 -15.97 -3.25 -19.48
C LYS A 349 -16.89 -2.23 -18.84
N TYR A 350 -16.80 -0.98 -19.28
CA TYR A 350 -17.81 0.02 -18.93
C TYR A 350 -19.14 -0.41 -19.55
N SER A 351 -20.17 -0.63 -18.72
CA SER A 351 -21.54 -0.68 -19.22
C SER A 351 -21.84 0.67 -19.88
N LYS A 352 -22.23 0.63 -21.16
CA LYS A 352 -22.69 1.81 -21.89
C LYS A 352 -24.04 2.29 -21.40
#